data_AF-A0A5E7F4E5-F1
#
_entry.id   AF-A0A5E7F4E5-F1
#
_cell.length_a   1.000
_cell.length_b   1.000
_cell.length_c   1.000
_cell.angle_alpha   90.00
_cell.angle_beta   90.00
_cell.angle_gamma   90.00
#
_symmetry.space_group_name_H-M   'P 1'
#
loop_
_entity.id
_entity.type
_entity.pdbx_description
1 polymer ?
#
loop_
_entity_poly.entity_id
_entity_poly.type
_entity_poly.pdbx_seq_one_letter_code
_entity_poly.pdbx_strand_id
1 'polypeptide(L)'
;MKEAGFGRILNMSSRAALGKELRSAYAATKAGLLGMTRVWALELGRFGITANAIGPGPIRTELFERANPPDSPRTQAIIDSIPVKRLGMPDDIAQAAAFFLDARSGFVTGQVLYVCGGMTVGVAGV
;
A
#
# COMPACT_ATOMS: atom_id res chain seq x y z
N MET A 1 -6.39 22.70 2.14
CA MET A 1 -7.35 21.71 1.63
C MET A 1 -8.78 22.08 1.99
N LYS A 2 -9.18 22.11 3.27
CA LYS A 2 -10.57 22.45 3.67
C LYS A 2 -11.04 23.80 3.11
N GLU A 3 -10.26 24.86 3.32
CA GLU A 3 -10.55 26.20 2.78
C GLU A 3 -10.58 26.22 1.23
N ALA A 4 -9.82 25.34 0.59
CA ALA A 4 -9.74 25.24 -0.87
C ALA A 4 -10.83 24.37 -1.50
N GLY A 5 -11.67 23.70 -0.70
CA GLY A 5 -12.73 22.79 -1.19
C GLY A 5 -12.23 21.56 -1.97
N PHE A 6 -10.93 21.28 -1.92
CA PHE A 6 -10.30 20.17 -2.64
C PHE A 6 -9.11 19.62 -1.86
N GLY A 7 -8.96 18.30 -1.88
CA GLY A 7 -7.76 17.64 -1.39
C GLY A 7 -7.70 16.15 -1.68
N ARG A 8 -6.49 15.61 -1.73
CA ARG A 8 -6.21 14.17 -1.80
C ARG A 8 -5.17 13.83 -0.74
N ILE A 9 -5.55 12.98 0.22
CA ILE A 9 -4.66 12.45 1.24
C ILE A 9 -4.35 11.00 0.88
N LEU A 10 -3.07 10.66 0.79
CA LEU A 10 -2.62 9.32 0.48
C LEU A 10 -1.63 8.83 1.54
N ASN A 11 -2.03 7.81 2.29
CA ASN A 11 -1.20 7.22 3.34
C ASN A 11 -0.40 6.03 2.82
N MET A 12 0.90 5.98 3.13
CA MET A 12 1.76 4.81 2.88
C MET A 12 1.68 3.80 4.03
N SER A 13 0.81 2.81 3.87
CA SER A 13 0.71 1.67 4.78
C SER A 13 1.70 0.55 4.39
N SER A 14 1.29 -0.72 4.49
CA SER A 14 2.03 -1.89 4.07
C SER A 14 1.09 -3.09 4.00
N ARG A 15 1.39 -4.08 3.15
CA ARG A 15 0.80 -5.42 3.25
C ARG A 15 0.99 -6.01 4.65
N ALA A 16 2.06 -5.65 5.37
CA ALA A 16 2.30 -6.12 6.74
C ALA A 16 1.19 -5.73 7.74
N ALA A 17 0.31 -4.78 7.42
CA ALA A 17 -0.89 -4.50 8.20
C ALA A 17 -1.85 -5.71 8.28
N LEU A 18 -1.74 -6.66 7.35
CA LEU A 18 -2.50 -7.92 7.33
C LEU A 18 -1.82 -9.04 8.13
N GLY A 19 -0.64 -8.78 8.72
CA GLY A 19 0.17 -9.77 9.41
C GLY A 19 1.44 -10.14 8.65
N LYS A 20 2.54 -10.17 9.39
CA LYS A 20 3.85 -10.67 8.95
C LYS A 20 4.65 -11.07 10.18
N GLU A 21 5.21 -12.27 10.17
CA GLU A 21 6.04 -12.77 11.27
C GLU A 21 7.19 -11.80 11.59
N LEU A 22 7.55 -11.72 12.88
CA LEU A 22 8.63 -10.87 13.40
C LEU A 22 8.45 -9.36 13.16
N ARG A 23 7.20 -8.91 12.93
CA ARG A 23 6.89 -7.50 12.62
C ARG A 23 5.72 -6.92 13.41
N SER A 24 5.44 -7.39 14.62
CA SER A 24 4.25 -7.01 15.41
C SER A 24 4.05 -5.49 15.54
N ALA A 25 5.08 -4.74 15.97
CA ALA A 25 4.98 -3.28 16.09
C ALA A 25 4.77 -2.59 14.73
N TYR A 26 5.44 -3.08 13.69
CA TYR A 26 5.28 -2.55 12.34
C TYR A 26 3.88 -2.84 11.78
N ALA A 27 3.37 -4.06 11.96
CA ALA A 27 2.01 -4.43 11.57
C ALA A 27 0.97 -3.56 12.29
N ALA A 28 1.10 -3.37 13.60
CA ALA A 28 0.21 -2.53 14.40
C ALA A 28 0.17 -1.08 13.89
N THR A 29 1.34 -0.45 13.69
CA THR A 29 1.41 0.92 13.18
C THR A 29 0.81 1.05 11.77
N LYS A 30 1.09 0.10 10.88
CA LYS A 30 0.55 0.11 9.51
C LYS A 30 -0.95 -0.17 9.46
N ALA A 31 -1.48 -1.00 10.35
CA ALA A 31 -2.93 -1.19 10.53
C ALA A 31 -3.61 0.07 11.10
N GLY A 32 -2.97 0.75 12.07
CA GLY A 32 -3.44 2.03 12.61
C GLY A 32 -3.62 3.10 11.52
N LEU A 33 -2.68 3.19 10.58
CA LEU A 33 -2.82 4.07 9.41
C LEU A 33 -4.06 3.74 8.56
N LEU A 34 -4.43 2.47 8.44
CA LEU A 34 -5.65 2.08 7.71
C LEU A 34 -6.92 2.50 8.46
N GLY A 35 -6.91 2.43 9.79
CA GLY A 35 -7.99 2.96 10.64
C GLY A 35 -8.13 4.47 10.46
N MET A 36 -7.03 5.22 10.60
CA MET A 36 -7.00 6.68 10.39
C MET A 36 -7.47 7.08 8.99
N THR A 37 -7.06 6.35 7.95
CA THR A 37 -7.49 6.60 6.57
C THR A 37 -9.01 6.56 6.43
N ARG A 38 -9.66 5.58 7.06
CA ARG A 38 -11.13 5.44 7.02
C ARG A 38 -11.82 6.55 7.82
N VAL A 39 -11.30 6.88 8.99
CA VAL A 39 -11.84 7.99 9.81
C VAL A 39 -11.74 9.31 9.05
N TRP A 40 -10.59 9.63 8.47
CA TRP A 40 -10.41 10.85 7.69
C TRP A 40 -11.28 10.90 6.44
N ALA A 41 -11.54 9.77 5.79
CA ALA A 41 -12.47 9.71 4.68
C ALA A 41 -13.89 10.17 5.08
N LEU A 42 -14.36 9.75 6.26
CA LEU A 42 -15.66 10.15 6.81
C LEU A 42 -15.68 11.62 7.24
N GLU A 43 -14.65 12.07 7.97
CA GLU A 43 -14.60 13.42 8.54
C GLU A 43 -14.36 14.51 7.50
N LEU A 44 -13.62 14.19 6.44
CA LEU A 44 -13.12 15.17 5.47
C LEU A 44 -13.90 15.17 4.15
N GLY A 45 -14.69 14.14 3.85
CA GLY A 45 -15.41 13.99 2.58
C GLY A 45 -16.28 15.19 2.21
N ARG A 46 -17.00 15.77 3.20
CA ARG A 46 -17.84 16.97 3.02
C ARG A 46 -17.09 18.22 2.53
N PHE A 47 -15.76 18.23 2.64
CA PHE A 47 -14.90 19.33 2.19
C PHE A 47 -14.24 19.07 0.83
N GLY A 48 -14.70 18.06 0.06
CA GLY A 48 -14.10 17.69 -1.22
C GLY A 48 -12.74 16.99 -1.10
N ILE A 49 -12.44 16.45 0.08
CA ILE A 49 -11.18 15.77 0.39
C ILE A 49 -11.39 14.26 0.41
N THR A 50 -10.59 13.52 -0.35
CA THR A 50 -10.52 12.06 -0.23
C THR A 50 -9.30 11.66 0.60
N ALA A 51 -9.43 10.55 1.33
CA ALA A 51 -8.34 9.95 2.09
C ALA A 51 -8.26 8.46 1.77
N ASN A 52 -7.13 8.01 1.22
CA ASN A 52 -6.90 6.61 0.83
C ASN A 52 -5.53 6.13 1.30
N ALA A 53 -5.26 4.84 1.15
CA ALA A 53 -3.97 4.25 1.47
C ALA A 53 -3.49 3.29 0.39
N ILE A 54 -2.17 3.20 0.24
CA ILE A 54 -1.52 2.09 -0.48
C ILE A 54 -0.86 1.19 0.55
N GLY A 55 -1.03 -0.12 0.38
CA GLY A 55 -0.33 -1.15 1.13
C GLY A 55 0.68 -1.89 0.24
N PRO A 56 1.93 -1.42 0.12
CA PRO A 56 2.92 -2.08 -0.73
C PRO A 56 3.26 -3.50 -0.28
N GLY A 57 3.52 -4.38 -1.24
CA GLY A 57 4.22 -5.65 -1.05
C GLY A 57 5.76 -5.47 -1.05
N PRO A 58 6.53 -6.50 -1.46
CA PRO A 58 7.96 -6.38 -1.71
C PRO A 58 8.23 -5.48 -2.91
N ILE A 59 8.78 -4.28 -2.66
CA ILE A 59 9.15 -3.30 -3.68
C ILE A 59 10.68 -3.14 -3.67
N ARG A 60 11.29 -3.13 -4.85
CA ARG A 60 12.72 -2.97 -5.06
C ARG A 60 13.14 -1.52 -4.77
N THR A 61 13.38 -1.24 -3.51
CA THR A 61 13.96 0.01 -3.01
C THR A 61 15.35 -0.25 -2.47
N GLU A 62 16.15 0.81 -2.30
CA GLU A 62 17.47 0.69 -1.66
C GLU A 62 17.40 0.00 -0.28
N LEU A 63 16.37 0.31 0.52
CA LEU A 63 16.15 -0.33 1.81
C LEU A 63 15.87 -1.84 1.66
N PHE A 64 15.07 -2.22 0.67
CA PHE A 64 14.78 -3.63 0.41
C PHE A 64 16.04 -4.38 -0.02
N GLU A 65 16.81 -3.83 -0.96
CA GLU A 65 18.03 -4.45 -1.49
C GLU A 65 19.12 -4.59 -0.42
N ARG A 66 19.29 -3.57 0.45
CA ARG A 66 20.20 -3.67 1.60
C ARG A 66 19.83 -4.80 2.57
N ALA A 67 18.54 -5.05 2.76
CA ALA A 67 18.05 -6.10 3.65
C ALA A 67 17.90 -7.48 2.97
N ASN A 68 17.83 -7.50 1.64
CA ASN A 68 17.59 -8.69 0.81
C ASN A 68 18.51 -8.61 -0.43
N PRO A 69 19.80 -8.95 -0.29
CA PRO A 69 20.73 -8.94 -1.41
C PRO A 69 20.22 -9.81 -2.58
N PRO A 70 20.38 -9.38 -3.85
CA PRO A 70 19.83 -10.09 -5.01
C PRO A 70 20.21 -11.57 -5.09
N ASP A 71 21.46 -11.90 -4.78
CA ASP A 71 21.99 -13.27 -4.88
C ASP A 71 21.65 -14.16 -3.67
N SER A 72 20.89 -13.63 -2.70
CA SER A 72 20.49 -14.41 -1.53
C SER A 72 19.37 -15.38 -1.88
N PRO A 73 19.47 -16.68 -1.47
CA PRO A 73 18.38 -17.64 -1.59
C PRO A 73 17.07 -17.15 -0.96
N ARG A 74 17.17 -16.32 0.09
CA ARG A 74 16.01 -15.69 0.74
C ARG A 74 15.30 -14.71 -0.18
N THR A 75 16.04 -13.93 -0.96
CA THR A 75 15.49 -12.96 -1.91
C THR A 75 14.78 -13.68 -3.05
N GLN A 76 15.39 -14.76 -3.57
CA GLN A 76 14.76 -15.60 -4.57
C GLN A 76 13.45 -16.22 -4.06
N ALA A 77 13.45 -16.76 -2.83
CA ALA A 77 12.24 -17.31 -2.21
C ALA A 77 11.12 -16.25 -2.06
N ILE A 78 11.46 -15.00 -1.75
CA ILE A 78 10.48 -13.90 -1.72
C ILE A 78 9.89 -13.71 -3.13
N ILE A 79 10.72 -13.62 -4.17
CA ILE A 79 10.28 -13.45 -5.55
C ILE A 79 9.36 -14.59 -5.99
N ASP A 80 9.75 -15.83 -5.69
CA ASP A 80 9.00 -17.03 -6.06
C ASP A 80 7.64 -17.11 -5.37
N SER A 81 7.53 -16.57 -4.15
CA SER A 81 6.26 -16.48 -3.41
C SER A 81 5.28 -15.46 -4.00
N ILE A 82 5.74 -14.50 -4.80
CA ILE A 82 4.89 -13.48 -5.41
C ILE A 82 4.18 -14.08 -6.63
N PRO A 83 2.84 -14.00 -6.75
CA PRO A 83 2.12 -14.56 -7.89
C PRO A 83 2.60 -14.05 -9.26
N VAL A 84 2.92 -12.75 -9.38
CA VAL A 84 3.49 -12.18 -10.63
C VAL A 84 4.99 -12.44 -10.83
N LYS A 85 5.64 -13.21 -9.95
CA LYS A 85 7.03 -13.70 -10.07
C LYS A 85 8.10 -12.63 -10.25
N ARG A 86 7.87 -11.44 -9.70
CA ARG A 86 8.86 -10.35 -9.64
C ARG A 86 8.65 -9.48 -8.41
N LEU A 87 9.69 -8.75 -8.02
CA LEU A 87 9.53 -7.61 -7.12
C LEU A 87 8.71 -6.51 -7.81
N GLY A 88 7.94 -5.77 -7.03
CA GLY A 88 7.40 -4.50 -7.50
C GLY A 88 8.51 -3.47 -7.66
N MET A 89 8.32 -2.50 -8.55
CA MET A 89 9.17 -1.34 -8.72
C MET A 89 8.52 -0.11 -8.09
N PRO A 90 9.28 0.95 -7.75
CA PRO A 90 8.72 2.23 -7.30
C PRO A 90 7.61 2.75 -8.24
N ASP A 91 7.77 2.54 -9.55
CA ASP A 91 6.78 2.96 -10.56
C ASP A 91 5.43 2.24 -10.40
N ASP A 92 5.41 0.97 -9.96
CA ASP A 92 4.15 0.25 -9.68
C ASP A 92 3.37 0.95 -8.54
N ILE A 93 4.09 1.54 -7.57
CA ILE A 93 3.49 2.33 -6.49
C ILE A 93 3.09 3.73 -6.97
N ALA A 94 3.94 4.36 -7.80
CA ALA A 94 3.69 5.69 -8.34
C ALA A 94 2.41 5.73 -9.18
N GLN A 95 2.13 4.71 -9.99
CA GLN A 95 0.90 4.62 -10.78
C GLN A 95 -0.35 4.53 -9.89
N ALA A 96 -0.32 3.71 -8.84
CA ALA A 96 -1.41 3.64 -7.87
C ALA A 96 -1.59 4.96 -7.10
N ALA A 97 -0.49 5.65 -6.77
CA ALA A 97 -0.54 6.95 -6.13
C ALA A 97 -1.15 8.01 -7.06
N ALA A 98 -0.73 8.04 -8.32
CA ALA A 98 -1.26 8.95 -9.34
C ALA A 98 -2.77 8.78 -9.49
N PHE A 99 -3.29 7.55 -9.51
CA PHE A 99 -4.72 7.28 -9.52
C PHE A 99 -5.45 7.94 -8.34
N PHE A 100 -4.97 7.74 -7.10
CA PHE A 100 -5.64 8.33 -5.92
C PHE A 100 -5.51 9.84 -5.82
N LEU A 101 -4.45 10.40 -6.38
CA LEU A 101 -4.20 11.84 -6.37
C LEU A 101 -4.88 12.58 -7.54
N ASP A 102 -5.41 11.85 -8.52
CA ASP A 102 -6.12 12.43 -9.66
C ASP A 102 -7.42 13.14 -9.21
N ALA A 103 -7.72 14.27 -9.85
CA ALA A 103 -8.95 15.02 -9.60
C ALA A 103 -10.21 14.18 -9.92
N ARG A 104 -10.14 13.33 -10.95
CA ARG A 104 -11.23 12.44 -11.39
C ARG A 104 -11.57 11.36 -10.37
N SER A 105 -10.65 11.04 -9.46
CA SER A 105 -10.85 10.03 -8.39
C SER A 105 -11.58 10.57 -7.15
N GLY A 106 -12.34 11.66 -7.29
CA GLY A 106 -13.04 12.32 -6.18
C GLY A 106 -14.10 11.48 -5.48
N PHE A 107 -14.56 10.39 -6.10
CA PHE A 107 -15.53 9.46 -5.51
C PHE A 107 -14.88 8.26 -4.80
N VAL A 108 -13.55 8.16 -4.82
CA VAL A 108 -12.80 7.07 -4.20
C VAL A 108 -12.18 7.57 -2.90
N THR A 109 -12.74 7.17 -1.76
CA THR A 109 -12.26 7.54 -0.42
C THR A 109 -12.42 6.39 0.57
N GLY A 110 -11.57 6.35 1.60
CA GLY A 110 -11.53 5.31 2.63
C GLY A 110 -10.96 3.97 2.14
N GLN A 111 -10.40 3.93 0.94
CA GLN A 111 -9.95 2.69 0.30
C GLN A 111 -8.50 2.37 0.64
N VAL A 112 -8.18 1.08 0.55
CA VAL A 112 -6.81 0.55 0.67
C VAL A 112 -6.52 -0.26 -0.58
N LEU A 113 -5.51 0.16 -1.34
CA LEU A 113 -5.03 -0.61 -2.49
C LEU A 113 -3.73 -1.33 -2.14
N TYR A 114 -3.76 -2.66 -2.17
CA TYR A 114 -2.56 -3.47 -1.97
C TYR A 114 -1.83 -3.69 -3.30
N VAL A 115 -0.78 -2.90 -3.55
CA VAL A 115 0.11 -3.10 -4.70
C VAL A 115 1.18 -4.12 -4.31
N CYS A 116 0.86 -5.40 -4.48
CA CYS A 116 1.66 -6.50 -3.93
C CYS A 116 1.83 -7.69 -4.86
N GLY A 117 1.56 -7.53 -6.16
CA GLY A 117 1.77 -8.61 -7.14
C GLY A 117 0.93 -9.86 -6.88
N GLY A 118 -0.23 -9.71 -6.22
CA GLY A 118 -1.14 -10.81 -5.87
C GLY A 118 -0.96 -11.40 -4.47
N MET A 119 0.02 -10.99 -3.68
CA MET A 119 0.29 -11.60 -2.36
C MET A 119 -0.85 -11.47 -1.32
N THR A 120 -1.79 -10.55 -1.51
CA THR A 120 -2.92 -10.34 -0.58
C THR A 120 -4.12 -11.20 -0.93
N VAL A 121 -4.22 -11.68 -2.17
CA VAL A 121 -5.25 -12.64 -2.56
C VAL A 121 -4.68 -14.04 -2.35
N GLY A 122 -5.33 -14.85 -1.53
CA GLY A 122 -5.00 -16.27 -1.49
C GLY A 122 -5.17 -16.86 -2.88
N VAL A 123 -4.30 -17.78 -3.28
CA VAL A 123 -4.60 -18.61 -4.45
C VAL A 123 -5.83 -19.40 -4.05
N ALA A 124 -6.98 -19.17 -4.70
CA ALA A 124 -8.09 -20.09 -4.57
C ALA A 124 -7.54 -21.44 -5.04
N GLY A 125 -7.38 -22.38 -4.11
CA GLY A 125 -6.95 -23.72 -4.46
C GLY A 125 -7.91 -24.26 -5.51
N VAL A 126 -7.34 -24.75 -6.61
CA VAL A 126 -8.05 -25.72 -7.46
C VAL A 126 -8.08 -27.06 -6.75
#